data_AF-A0A6G6ZW74-F1
#
_entry.id   AF-A0A6G6ZW74-F1
#
_cell.length_a   1.000
_cell.length_b   1.000
_cell.length_c   1.000
_cell.angle_alpha   90.00
_cell.angle_beta   90.00
_cell.angle_gamma   90.00
#
_symmetry.space_group_name_H-M   'P 1'
#
loop_
_entity.id
_entity.type
_entity.pdbx_description
1 polymer ?
#
loop_
_entity_poly.entity_id
_entity_poly.type
_entity_poly.pdbx_seq_one_letter_code
_entity_poly.pdbx_strand_id
1 'polypeptide(L)' 'MKPTFVPAELHPIIKWEMIRKARDEDLAASDYAAMPDYPMGEANRPAFAAYRQGLRDIPEQGSDPDAVAWPAKPEFLK' A
#
# COMPACT_ATOMS: atom_id res chain seq x y z
N MET A 1 5.56 1.66 -1.22
CA MET A 1 5.36 2.59 -2.36
C MET A 1 5.18 1.76 -3.63
N LYS A 2 4.46 2.26 -4.66
CA LYS A 2 4.30 1.52 -5.94
C LYS A 2 5.67 1.10 -6.50
N PRO A 3 5.90 -0.20 -6.75
CA PRO A 3 7.18 -0.66 -7.26
C PRO A 3 7.41 -0.17 -8.69
N THR A 4 8.66 0.12 -9.04
CA THR A 4 9.06 0.41 -10.42
C THR A 4 9.52 -0.88 -11.08
N PHE A 5 8.93 -1.21 -12.24
CA PHE A 5 9.30 -2.41 -12.99
C PHE A 5 10.51 -2.12 -13.87
N VAL A 6 11.63 -2.80 -13.60
CA VAL A 6 12.86 -2.69 -14.40
C VAL A 6 13.35 -4.10 -14.74
N PRO A 7 13.38 -4.51 -16.03
CA PRO A 7 12.87 -3.79 -17.21
C PRO A 7 11.35 -3.59 -17.18
N ALA A 8 10.81 -2.68 -18.01
CA ALA A 8 9.36 -2.39 -18.02
C ALA A 8 8.50 -3.59 -18.48
N GLU A 9 9.08 -4.46 -19.32
CA GLU A 9 8.42 -5.65 -19.89
C GLU A 9 8.60 -6.91 -19.04
N LEU A 10 8.44 -6.79 -17.72
CA LEU A 10 8.37 -7.96 -16.85
C LEU A 10 7.08 -8.75 -17.10
N HIS A 11 7.17 -10.08 -17.01
CA HIS A 11 5.99 -10.94 -17.08
C HIS A 11 4.97 -10.55 -15.97
N PRO A 12 3.66 -10.54 -16.25
CA PRO A 12 2.64 -10.11 -15.28
C PRO A 12 2.72 -10.81 -13.92
N ILE A 13 3.05 -12.10 -13.89
CA ILE A 13 3.24 -12.86 -12.63
C ILE A 13 4.32 -12.21 -11.75
N ILE A 14 5.46 -11.82 -12.33
CA ILE A 14 6.56 -11.18 -11.59
C ILE A 14 6.12 -9.80 -11.10
N LYS A 15 5.41 -9.03 -11.93
CA LYS A 15 4.87 -7.73 -11.52
C LYS A 15 3.93 -7.86 -10.33
N TRP A 16 3.04 -8.85 -10.34
CA TRP A 16 2.13 -9.14 -9.23
C TRP A 16 2.83 -9.62 -7.96
N GLU A 17 3.93 -10.36 -8.07
CA GLU A 17 4.79 -10.69 -6.92
C GLU A 17 5.42 -9.43 -6.32
N MET A 18 5.98 -8.55 -7.16
CA MET A 18 6.55 -7.27 -6.71
C MET A 18 5.50 -6.37 -6.05
N ILE A 19 4.30 -6.29 -6.62
CA ILE A 19 3.17 -5.53 -6.07
C ILE A 19 2.78 -6.06 -4.69
N ARG A 20 2.58 -7.38 -4.55
CA ARG A 20 2.21 -7.97 -3.26
C ARG A 20 3.28 -7.74 -2.20
N LYS A 21 4.56 -7.90 -2.57
CA LYS A 21 5.68 -7.62 -1.69
C LYS A 21 5.69 -6.15 -1.22
N ALA A 22 5.59 -5.20 -2.14
CA ALA A 22 5.56 -3.77 -1.81
C ALA A 22 4.36 -3.37 -0.95
N ARG A 23 3.19 -3.99 -1.21
CA ARG A 23 1.98 -3.81 -0.37
C ARG A 23 2.23 -4.31 1.05
N ASP A 24 2.79 -5.50 1.19
CA ASP A 24 3.05 -6.10 2.50
C ASP A 24 4.09 -5.30 3.28
N GLU A 25 5.11 -4.75 2.60
CA GLU A 25 6.06 -3.81 3.18
C GLU A 25 5.39 -2.52 3.69
N ASP A 26 4.50 -1.90 2.90
CA ASP A 26 3.77 -0.70 3.31
C ASP A 26 2.80 -0.96 4.47
N LEU A 27 2.14 -2.13 4.48
CA LEU A 27 1.28 -2.56 5.58
C LEU A 27 2.09 -2.81 6.85
N ALA A 28 3.22 -3.50 6.75
CA ALA A 28 4.10 -3.74 7.89
C ALA A 28 4.70 -2.43 8.44
N ALA A 29 5.14 -1.54 7.54
CA ALA A 29 5.69 -0.24 7.90
C ALA A 29 4.67 0.67 8.59
N SER A 30 3.36 0.46 8.39
CA SER A 30 2.29 1.24 9.01
C SER A 30 1.59 0.51 10.17
N ASP A 31 2.06 -0.68 10.55
CA ASP A 31 1.37 -1.52 11.53
C ASP A 31 1.42 -0.95 12.95
N TYR A 32 2.54 -0.31 13.32
CA TYR A 32 2.71 0.36 14.61
C TYR A 32 1.61 1.41 14.87
N ALA A 33 1.12 2.06 13.81
CA ALA A 33 0.14 3.13 13.91
C ALA A 33 -1.31 2.61 14.10
N ALA A 34 -1.53 1.30 13.95
CA ALA A 34 -2.79 0.65 14.25
C ALA A 34 -2.98 0.37 15.75
N MET A 35 -1.92 0.45 16.55
CA MET A 35 -1.97 0.17 17.98
C MET A 35 -2.75 1.27 18.71
N PRO A 36 -3.60 0.91 19.71
CA PRO A 36 -4.42 1.88 20.43
C PRO A 36 -3.59 2.92 21.19
N ASP A 37 -2.37 2.56 21.59
CA ASP A 37 -1.42 3.42 22.32
C ASP A 37 -0.66 4.38 21.40
N TYR A 38 -0.74 4.22 20.09
CA TYR A 38 -0.09 5.14 19.16
C TYR A 38 -0.81 6.50 19.22
N PRO A 39 -0.12 7.63 19.46
CA PRO A 39 -0.71 8.95 19.61
C PRO A 39 -1.18 9.52 18.27
N MET A 40 -2.15 8.86 17.64
CA MET A 40 -2.83 9.30 16.44
C MET A 40 -4.04 10.14 16.83
N GLY A 41 -4.00 11.43 16.49
CA GLY A 41 -5.15 12.30 16.62
C GLY A 41 -6.36 11.72 15.88
N GLU A 42 -7.57 11.89 16.44
CA GLU A 42 -8.80 11.31 15.86
C GLU A 42 -9.02 11.73 14.41
N ALA A 43 -8.62 12.94 14.03
CA ALA A 43 -8.68 13.44 12.66
C ALA A 43 -7.82 12.64 11.66
N ASN A 44 -6.76 11.96 12.12
CA ASN A 44 -5.84 11.18 11.27
C ASN A 44 -6.28 9.71 11.12
N ARG A 45 -7.15 9.21 12.01
CA ARG A 45 -7.63 7.81 11.99
C ARG A 45 -8.36 7.45 10.69
N PRO A 46 -9.27 8.29 10.13
CA PRO A 46 -9.90 7.99 8.85
C PRO A 46 -8.90 7.91 7.70
N ALA A 47 -7.93 8.83 7.64
CA ALA A 47 -6.90 8.83 6.61
C ALA A 47 -5.99 7.58 6.69
N PHE A 48 -5.64 7.16 7.90
CA PHE A 48 -4.89 5.92 8.14
C PHE A 48 -5.66 4.68 7.70
N ALA A 49 -6.94 4.60 8.09
CA ALA A 49 -7.81 3.50 7.71
C ALA A 49 -7.99 3.42 6.19
N ALA A 50 -8.25 4.55 5.54
CA ALA A 50 -8.37 4.64 4.08
C ALA A 50 -7.08 4.23 3.37
N TYR A 51 -5.92 4.67 3.85
CA TYR A 51 -4.63 4.27 3.30
C TYR A 51 -4.42 2.75 3.35
N ARG A 52 -4.62 2.13 4.52
CA ARG A 52 -4.46 0.68 4.69
C ARG A 52 -5.49 -0.12 3.92
N GLN A 53 -6.73 0.38 3.82
CA GLN A 53 -7.76 -0.27 3.02
C GLN A 53 -7.38 -0.22 1.54
N GLY A 54 -6.97 0.94 1.02
CA GLY A 54 -6.50 1.08 -0.36
C GLY A 54 -5.34 0.15 -0.71
N LEU A 55 -4.42 -0.11 0.23
CA LEU A 55 -3.35 -1.10 0.03
C LEU A 55 -3.90 -2.53 -0.08
N ARG A 56 -4.89 -2.90 0.74
CA ARG A 56 -5.51 -4.23 0.71
C ARG A 56 -6.33 -4.46 -0.54
N ASP A 57 -6.94 -3.40 -1.06
CA ASP A 57 -7.80 -3.46 -2.25
C ASP A 57 -6.98 -3.57 -3.55
N ILE A 58 -5.65 -3.40 -3.52
CA ILE A 58 -4.77 -3.47 -4.70
C ILE A 58 -5.02 -4.72 -5.58
N PRO A 59 -5.08 -5.95 -5.05
CA PRO A 59 -5.33 -7.14 -5.87
C PRO A 59 -6.75 -7.21 -6.46
N GLU A 60 -7.69 -6.43 -5.93
CA GLU A 60 -9.08 -6.39 -6.38
C GLU A 60 -9.30 -5.34 -7.49
N GLN A 61 -8.33 -4.45 -7.74
CA GLN A 61 -8.44 -3.41 -8.76
C GLN A 61 -8.43 -3.91 -10.21
N GLY A 62 -8.09 -5.18 -10.44
CA GLY A 62 -8.12 -5.81 -11.75
C GLY A 62 -6.95 -6.75 -12.01
N SER A 63 -6.82 -7.20 -13.26
CA SER A 63 -5.77 -8.14 -13.69
C SER A 63 -4.51 -7.47 -14.25
N ASP A 64 -4.56 -6.16 -14.52
CA ASP A 64 -3.44 -5.38 -15.07
C ASP A 64 -2.56 -4.81 -13.93
N PRO A 65 -1.32 -5.29 -13.77
CA PRO A 65 -0.40 -4.81 -12.74
C PRO A 65 0.10 -3.38 -12.99
N ASP A 66 0.10 -2.89 -14.22
CA ASP A 66 0.59 -1.54 -14.54
C ASP A 66 -0.45 -0.46 -14.19
N ALA A 67 -1.73 -0.81 -14.30
CA ALA A 67 -2.87 0.05 -14.01
C ALA A 67 -3.21 0.21 -12.51
N VAL A 68 -2.58 -0.55 -11.61
CA VAL A 68 -2.84 -0.50 -10.17
C VAL A 68 -2.64 0.92 -9.62
N ALA A 69 -3.66 1.43 -8.95
CA ALA A 69 -3.65 2.66 -8.19
C ALA A 69 -3.11 2.40 -6.77
N TRP A 70 -2.05 3.12 -6.41
CA TRP A 70 -1.46 3.05 -5.07
C TRP A 70 -1.99 4.20 -4.22
N PRO A 71 -2.46 3.95 -2.99
CA PRO A 71 -2.91 5.02 -2.11
C PRO A 71 -1.72 5.90 -1.69
N ALA A 72 -1.96 7.20 -1.55
CA ALA A 72 -0.94 8.13 -1.06
C ALA A 72 -0.66 7.87 0.42
N LYS A 73 0.62 7.70 0.79
CA LYS A 73 1.04 7.55 2.20
C LYS A 73 0.72 8.85 2.96
N PRO A 74 -0.09 8.80 4.03
CA PRO A 74 -0.34 9.99 4.85
C PRO A 74 0.94 10.54 5.49
N GLU A 75 1.09 11.87 5.51
CA GLU A 75 2.31 12.54 5.99
C GLU A 75 2.65 12.29 7.46
N PHE A 76 1.63 11.98 8.28
CA PHE A 76 1.82 11.66 9.69
C PHE A 76 2.38 10.25 9.93
N LEU A 77 2.41 9.38 8.90
CA LEU A 77 3.07 8.09 8.97
C LEU A 77 4.54 8.27 8.62
N LYS A 78 5.42 8.07 9.60
CA LYS A 78 6.87 8.02 9.37
C LYS A 78 7.24 6.78 8.55
#